data_AF-A0A9E7K3F8-F1
#
_entry.id   AF-A0A9E7K3F8-F1
#
_cell.length_a   1.000
_cell.length_b   1.000
_cell.length_c   1.000
_cell.angle_alpha   90.00
_cell.angle_beta   90.00
_cell.angle_gamma   90.00
#
_symmetry.space_group_name_H-M   'P 1'
#
loop_
_entity.id
_entity.type
_entity.pdbx_description
1 polymer ?
#
loop_
_entity_poly.entity_id
_entity_poly.type
_entity_poly.pdbx_seq_one_letter_code
_entity_poly.pdbx_strand_id
1 'polypeptide(L)'
;MPEDVYVKRFFKKHPDSLDHDAVKINGFDPPPARVFAWRVLELKGQGVSEEEAMAVADMEYRAEKKAYSELKQIARLQGKKPPPNPYPSAIKIIQAEEKKFVRDRFFNPKILEIVQKMKAEKVAEMQERQREFGNGGGGWNGSQRQ
;
A
#
# COMPACT_ATOMS: atom_id res chain seq x y z
N MET A 1 13.51 22.46 5.95
CA MET A 1 14.60 22.19 6.93
C MET A 1 15.90 21.88 6.18
N PRO A 2 17.10 22.12 6.76
CA PRO A 2 18.38 21.97 6.06
C PRO A 2 18.63 20.55 5.50
N GLU A 3 18.04 19.52 6.10
CA GLU A 3 18.17 18.13 5.70
C GLU A 3 17.29 17.74 4.49
N ASP A 4 16.29 18.56 4.13
CA ASP A 4 15.32 18.22 3.07
C ASP A 4 15.97 18.05 1.69
N VAL A 5 17.12 18.70 1.47
CA VAL A 5 17.92 18.53 0.25
C VAL A 5 18.43 17.09 0.13
N TYR A 6 18.90 16.51 1.24
CA TYR A 6 19.43 15.15 1.27
C TYR A 6 18.33 14.10 1.29
N VAL A 7 17.18 14.38 1.88
CA VAL A 7 15.97 13.54 1.77
C VAL A 7 15.57 13.36 0.31
N LYS A 8 15.54 14.45 -0.49
CA LYS A 8 15.23 14.37 -1.93
C LYS A 8 16.27 13.56 -2.70
N ARG A 9 17.56 13.73 -2.38
CA ARG A 9 18.65 12.95 -2.99
C ARG A 9 18.58 11.47 -2.63
N PHE A 10 18.18 11.14 -1.40
CA PHE A 10 17.98 9.78 -0.95
C PHE A 10 16.91 9.07 -1.78
N PHE A 11 15.72 9.65 -1.95
CA PHE A 11 14.65 9.06 -2.75
C PHE A 11 15.01 8.93 -4.23
N LYS A 12 15.82 9.85 -4.77
CA LYS A 12 16.35 9.73 -6.14
C LYS A 12 17.27 8.51 -6.29
N LYS A 13 18.03 8.17 -5.24
CA LYS A 13 18.97 7.03 -5.24
C LYS A 13 18.29 5.71 -4.87
N HIS A 14 17.27 5.74 -4.01
CA HIS A 14 16.51 4.59 -3.52
C HIS A 14 15.01 4.77 -3.80
N PRO A 15 14.57 4.61 -5.07
CA PRO A 15 13.17 4.78 -5.43
C PRO A 15 12.25 3.73 -4.79
N ASP A 16 12.79 2.57 -4.43
CA ASP A 16 12.09 1.53 -3.67
C ASP A 16 11.75 1.94 -2.23
N SER A 17 12.38 3.01 -1.74
CA SER A 17 12.19 3.54 -0.40
C SER A 17 11.14 4.66 -0.36
N LEU A 18 10.54 5.02 -1.51
CA LEU A 18 9.52 6.07 -1.63
C LEU A 18 8.25 5.77 -0.81
N ASP A 19 8.01 4.50 -0.50
CA ASP A 19 6.90 4.04 0.36
C ASP A 19 6.99 4.54 1.81
N HIS A 20 8.13 5.11 2.21
CA HIS A 20 8.30 5.74 3.50
C HIS A 20 7.98 7.23 3.37
N ASP A 21 6.80 7.63 3.85
CA ASP A 21 6.46 9.05 3.93
C ASP A 21 7.55 9.80 4.72
N ALA A 22 8.05 10.89 4.13
CA ALA A 22 9.09 11.72 4.74
C ALA A 22 8.59 12.45 6.00
N VAL A 23 7.27 12.50 6.19
CA VAL A 23 6.61 13.07 7.37
C VAL A 23 5.58 12.07 7.92
N LYS A 24 6.02 11.17 8.80
CA LYS A 24 5.09 10.37 9.61
C LYS A 24 4.62 11.19 10.81
N ILE A 25 3.44 11.83 10.69
CA ILE A 25 2.86 12.69 11.75
C ILE A 25 2.71 11.93 13.09
N ASN A 26 2.51 10.61 13.06
CA ASN A 26 2.30 9.77 14.25
C ASN A 26 3.51 8.91 14.66
N GLY A 27 4.70 9.14 14.09
CA GLY A 27 5.90 8.33 14.35
C GLY A 27 6.91 9.07 15.22
N PHE A 28 7.33 8.46 16.34
CA PHE A 28 8.47 8.97 17.12
C PHE A 28 9.81 8.66 16.41
N ASP A 29 9.83 7.57 15.64
CA ASP A 29 11.01 7.18 14.86
C ASP A 29 11.03 7.91 13.50
N PRO A 30 12.15 8.58 13.18
CA PRO A 30 12.29 9.27 11.90
C PRO A 30 12.29 8.27 10.73
N PRO A 31 11.73 8.63 9.56
CA PRO A 31 11.78 7.78 8.38
C PRO A 31 13.23 7.62 7.88
N PRO A 32 13.55 6.54 7.13
CA PRO A 32 14.91 6.22 6.71
C PRO A 32 15.61 7.38 5.99
N ALA A 33 14.88 8.11 5.15
CA ALA A 33 15.41 9.25 4.41
C ALA A 33 15.83 10.40 5.34
N ARG A 34 15.15 10.58 6.48
CA ARG A 34 15.49 11.60 7.48
C ARG A 34 16.72 11.19 8.30
N VAL A 35 16.80 9.91 8.69
CA VAL A 35 18.01 9.34 9.34
C VAL A 35 19.24 9.52 8.45
N PHE A 36 19.12 9.16 7.16
CA PHE A 36 20.17 9.39 6.17
C PHE A 36 20.59 10.86 6.11
N ALA A 37 19.61 11.77 6.02
CA ALA A 37 19.88 13.18 5.87
C ALA A 37 20.54 13.81 7.11
N TRP A 38 20.12 13.39 8.31
CA TRP A 38 20.76 13.79 9.57
C TRP A 38 22.18 13.27 9.67
N ARG A 39 22.43 12.02 9.24
CA ARG A 39 23.77 11.45 9.21
C ARG A 39 24.71 12.23 8.29
N VAL A 40 24.23 12.66 7.13
CA VAL A 40 24.99 13.52 6.22
C VAL A 40 25.32 14.86 6.88
N LEU A 41 24.34 15.49 7.53
CA LEU A 41 24.57 16.77 8.22
C LEU A 41 25.54 16.65 9.39
N GLU A 42 25.46 15.56 10.16
CA GLU A 42 26.37 15.26 11.26
C GLU A 42 27.83 15.15 10.76
N LEU A 43 28.05 14.34 9.72
CA LEU A 43 29.37 14.16 9.11
C LEU A 43 29.92 15.46 8.52
N LYS A 44 29.06 16.26 7.87
CA LYS A 44 29.43 17.60 7.40
C LYS A 44 29.79 18.54 8.55
N GLY A 45 29.10 18.44 9.70
CA GLY A 45 29.44 19.18 10.92
C GLY A 45 30.81 18.82 11.49
N GLN A 46 31.30 17.60 11.21
CA GLN A 46 32.64 17.13 11.57
C GLN A 46 33.72 17.53 10.53
N GLY A 47 33.34 18.23 9.46
CA GLY A 47 34.27 18.68 8.41
C GLY A 47 34.44 17.70 7.24
N VAL A 48 33.63 16.64 7.15
CA VAL A 48 33.65 15.72 6.01
C VAL A 48 33.04 16.39 4.78
N SER A 49 33.57 16.10 3.59
CA SER A 49 33.00 16.60 2.34
C SER A 49 31.58 16.07 2.13
N GLU A 50 30.76 16.81 1.36
CA GLU A 50 29.37 16.43 1.14
C GLU A 50 29.24 15.10 0.39
N GLU A 51 30.08 14.85 -0.62
CA GLU A 51 30.07 13.60 -1.37
C GLU A 51 30.44 12.41 -0.49
N GLU A 52 31.49 12.53 0.33
CA GLU A 52 31.92 11.47 1.24
C GLU A 52 30.88 11.21 2.33
N ALA A 53 30.32 12.26 2.92
CA ALA A 53 29.26 12.14 3.92
C ALA A 53 28.04 11.39 3.37
N MET A 54 27.62 11.71 2.14
CA MET A 54 26.54 11.01 1.45
C MET A 54 26.90 9.55 1.12
N ALA A 55 28.15 9.25 0.77
CA ALA A 55 28.58 7.89 0.48
C ALA A 55 28.60 7.01 1.74
N VAL A 56 29.09 7.55 2.86
CA VAL A 56 29.09 6.87 4.16
C VAL A 56 27.67 6.59 4.65
N ALA A 57 26.80 7.59 4.63
CA ALA A 57 25.40 7.41 5.04
C ALA A 57 24.66 6.40 4.15
N ASP A 58 24.98 6.34 2.85
CA ASP A 58 24.38 5.36 1.92
C ASP A 58 24.86 3.93 2.20
N MET A 59 26.14 3.78 2.51
CA MET A 59 26.72 2.50 2.90
C MET A 59 26.10 1.99 4.21
N GLU A 60 25.95 2.85 5.22
CA GLU A 60 25.29 2.52 6.49
C GLU A 60 23.85 2.04 6.26
N TYR A 61 23.07 2.78 5.46
CA TYR A 61 21.70 2.40 5.11
C TYR A 61 21.63 1.02 4.42
N ARG A 62 22.50 0.76 3.44
CA ARG A 62 22.56 -0.54 2.74
C ARG A 62 22.99 -1.67 3.66
N ALA A 63 23.94 -1.42 4.55
CA ALA A 63 24.44 -2.41 5.50
C ALA A 63 23.31 -2.87 6.45
N GLU A 64 22.53 -1.93 6.98
CA GLU A 64 21.41 -2.26 7.88
C GLU A 64 20.31 -3.06 7.17
N LYS A 65 19.96 -2.67 5.94
CA LYS A 65 18.98 -3.40 5.10
C LYS A 65 19.46 -4.83 4.80
N LYS A 66 20.76 -5.01 4.54
CA LYS A 66 21.37 -6.32 4.30
C LYS A 66 21.37 -7.17 5.58
N ALA A 67 21.80 -6.61 6.71
CA ALA A 67 21.80 -7.29 8.00
C ALA A 67 20.40 -7.80 8.37
N TYR A 68 19.36 -6.98 8.20
CA TYR A 68 17.98 -7.42 8.41
C TYR A 68 17.58 -8.59 7.48
N SER A 69 17.97 -8.54 6.20
CA SER A 69 17.67 -9.59 5.24
C SER A 69 18.28 -10.95 5.65
N GLU A 70 19.50 -10.94 6.16
CA GLU A 70 20.21 -12.12 6.64
C GLU A 70 19.58 -12.66 7.93
N LEU A 71 19.32 -11.79 8.90
CA LEU A 71 18.62 -12.15 10.14
C LEU A 71 17.24 -12.76 9.86
N LYS A 72 16.52 -12.23 8.88
CA LYS A 72 15.23 -12.75 8.43
C LYS A 72 15.36 -14.15 7.82
N GLN A 73 16.42 -14.42 7.05
CA GLN A 73 16.67 -15.75 6.49
C GLN A 73 17.00 -16.75 7.61
N ILE A 74 17.88 -16.38 8.53
CA ILE A 74 18.24 -17.21 9.69
C ILE A 74 17.00 -17.54 10.53
N ALA A 75 16.16 -16.54 10.85
CA ALA A 75 14.94 -16.77 11.61
C ALA A 75 13.98 -17.75 10.92
N ARG A 76 13.83 -17.65 9.59
CA ARG A 76 13.02 -18.60 8.79
C ARG A 76 13.58 -20.02 8.86
N LEU A 77 14.89 -20.19 8.70
CA LEU A 77 15.56 -21.50 8.80
C LEU A 77 15.40 -22.12 10.19
N GLN A 78 15.40 -21.28 11.24
CA GLN A 78 15.18 -21.72 12.62
C GLN A 78 13.70 -21.92 12.99
N GLY A 79 12.75 -21.63 12.09
CA GLY A 79 11.32 -21.65 12.39
C GLY A 79 10.86 -20.58 13.38
N LYS A 80 11.70 -19.57 13.65
CA LYS A 80 11.39 -18.47 14.57
C LYS A 80 10.78 -17.28 13.82
N LYS A 81 10.05 -16.43 14.55
CA LYS A 81 9.56 -15.16 14.01
C LYS A 81 10.77 -14.25 13.70
N PRO A 82 10.86 -13.67 12.49
CA PRO A 82 11.93 -12.75 12.16
C PRO A 82 11.86 -11.49 13.04
N PRO A 83 13.02 -10.83 13.27
CA PRO A 83 13.04 -9.57 13.99
C PRO A 83 12.18 -8.51 13.27
N PRO A 84 11.78 -7.44 13.97
CA PRO A 84 11.13 -6.30 13.33
C PRO A 84 11.98 -5.74 12.19
N ASN A 85 11.32 -5.34 11.09
CA ASN A 85 12.00 -4.68 9.98
C ASN A 85 12.45 -3.28 10.43
N PRO A 86 13.74 -2.92 10.34
CA PRO A 86 14.22 -1.57 10.70
C PRO A 86 13.52 -0.48 9.89
N TYR A 87 13.14 -0.78 8.64
CA TYR A 87 12.45 0.16 7.76
C TYR A 87 11.15 -0.46 7.23
N PRO A 88 10.04 -0.40 7.99
CA PRO A 88 8.76 -0.97 7.57
C PRO A 88 8.08 -0.07 6.53
N SER A 89 7.74 -0.63 5.36
CA SER A 89 7.05 0.12 4.31
C SER A 89 5.61 0.41 4.73
N ALA A 90 5.15 1.64 4.50
CA ALA A 90 3.81 2.05 4.91
C ALA A 90 2.73 1.19 4.23
N ILE A 91 2.94 0.87 2.95
CA ILE A 91 2.06 0.00 2.17
C ILE A 91 1.90 -1.37 2.84
N LYS A 92 2.97 -1.98 3.36
CA LYS A 92 2.88 -3.31 3.99
C LYS A 92 2.13 -3.27 5.32
N ILE A 93 2.21 -2.16 6.04
CA ILE A 93 1.43 -1.95 7.27
C ILE A 93 -0.06 -1.89 6.92
N ILE A 94 -0.44 -1.02 5.97
CA ILE A 94 -1.82 -0.88 5.51
C ILE A 94 -2.35 -2.20 4.96
N GLN A 95 -1.59 -2.89 4.10
CA GLN A 95 -1.98 -4.19 3.57
C GLN A 95 -2.19 -5.24 4.66
N ALA A 96 -1.35 -5.25 5.70
CA ALA A 96 -1.52 -6.17 6.83
C ALA A 96 -2.80 -5.87 7.63
N GLU A 97 -3.12 -4.59 7.83
CA GLU A 97 -4.35 -4.15 8.47
C GLU A 97 -5.59 -4.46 7.63
N GLU A 98 -5.54 -4.23 6.32
CA GLU A 98 -6.63 -4.47 5.38
C GLU A 98 -6.87 -5.96 5.10
N LYS A 99 -5.85 -6.81 5.24
CA LYS A 99 -5.92 -8.24 4.93
C LYS A 99 -7.08 -8.94 5.62
N LYS A 100 -7.41 -8.54 6.86
CA LYS A 100 -8.56 -9.11 7.60
C LYS A 100 -9.89 -8.80 6.89
N PHE A 101 -10.08 -7.56 6.49
CA PHE A 101 -11.30 -7.11 5.82
C PHE A 101 -11.41 -7.68 4.40
N VAL A 102 -10.28 -7.78 3.69
CA VAL A 102 -10.23 -8.47 2.39
C VAL A 102 -10.66 -9.92 2.54
N ARG A 103 -10.12 -10.63 3.54
CA ARG A 103 -10.48 -12.04 3.80
C ARG A 103 -11.97 -12.16 4.14
N ASP A 104 -12.49 -11.30 5.02
CA ASP A 104 -13.89 -11.35 5.42
C ASP A 104 -14.85 -11.18 4.23
N ARG A 105 -14.52 -10.34 3.24
CA ARG A 105 -15.37 -10.20 2.03
C ARG A 105 -15.62 -11.50 1.29
N PHE A 106 -14.65 -12.43 1.28
CA PHE A 106 -14.75 -13.69 0.56
C PHE A 106 -15.20 -14.87 1.43
N PHE A 107 -14.92 -14.82 2.74
CA PHE A 107 -15.11 -15.96 3.64
C PHE A 107 -16.12 -15.73 4.76
N ASN A 108 -16.60 -14.50 4.97
CA ASN A 108 -17.61 -14.22 5.99
C ASN A 108 -18.99 -14.68 5.48
N PRO A 109 -19.64 -15.64 6.16
CA PRO A 109 -20.92 -16.19 5.70
C PRO A 109 -22.02 -15.13 5.62
N LYS A 110 -22.02 -14.13 6.51
CA LYS A 110 -23.01 -13.05 6.51
C LYS A 110 -22.86 -12.17 5.26
N ILE A 111 -21.62 -11.88 4.86
CA ILE A 111 -21.36 -11.08 3.65
C ILE A 111 -21.76 -11.87 2.40
N LEU A 112 -21.44 -13.16 2.36
CA LEU A 112 -21.85 -14.02 1.25
C LEU A 112 -23.37 -14.13 1.12
N GLU A 113 -24.09 -14.25 2.25
CA GLU A 113 -25.55 -14.28 2.27
C GLU A 113 -26.16 -12.98 1.71
N ILE A 114 -25.62 -11.83 2.10
CA ILE A 114 -26.04 -10.52 1.56
C ILE A 114 -25.80 -10.47 0.04
N VAL A 115 -24.62 -10.89 -0.42
CA VAL A 115 -24.30 -10.91 -1.86
C VAL A 115 -25.22 -11.86 -2.63
N GLN A 116 -25.59 -13.01 -2.06
CA GLN A 116 -26.54 -13.94 -2.67
C GLN A 116 -27.95 -13.32 -2.79
N LYS A 117 -28.43 -12.65 -1.73
CA LYS A 117 -29.71 -11.92 -1.76
C LYS A 117 -29.72 -10.84 -2.83
N MET A 118 -28.67 -10.01 -2.89
CA MET A 118 -28.53 -8.97 -3.93
C MET A 118 -28.51 -9.55 -5.35
N LYS A 119 -27.86 -10.71 -5.57
CA LYS A 119 -27.89 -11.39 -6.87
C LYS A 119 -29.29 -11.89 -7.22
N ALA A 120 -30.01 -12.46 -6.25
CA ALA A 120 -31.39 -12.92 -6.45
C ALA A 120 -32.33 -11.77 -6.77
N GLU A 121 -32.24 -10.65 -6.04
CA GLU A 121 -33.01 -9.42 -6.30
C GLU A 121 -32.75 -8.88 -7.70
N LYS A 122 -31.48 -8.78 -8.12
CA LYS A 122 -31.12 -8.30 -9.45
C LYS A 122 -31.62 -9.20 -10.59
N VAL A 123 -31.67 -10.52 -10.36
CA VAL A 123 -32.26 -11.46 -11.32
C VAL A 123 -33.78 -11.31 -11.38
N ALA A 124 -34.43 -11.12 -10.24
CA ALA A 124 -35.87 -10.90 -10.17
C ALA A 124 -36.28 -9.60 -10.89
N GLU A 125 -35.57 -8.49 -10.63
CA GLU A 125 -35.78 -7.21 -11.32
C GLU A 125 -35.58 -7.33 -12.83
N MET A 126 -34.56 -8.07 -13.27
CA MET A 126 -34.32 -8.30 -14.70
C MET A 126 -35.45 -9.11 -15.34
N GLN A 127 -35.98 -10.14 -14.67
CA GLN A 127 -37.12 -10.92 -15.17
C GLN A 127 -38.40 -10.09 -15.22
N GLU A 128 -38.64 -9.23 -14.23
CA GLU A 128 -39.78 -8.31 -14.19
C GLU A 128 -39.72 -7.32 -15.36
N ARG A 129 -38.56 -6.70 -15.58
CA ARG A 129 -38.31 -5.82 -16.74
C ARG A 129 -38.47 -6.55 -18.08
N GLN A 130 -38.05 -7.81 -18.17
CA GLN A 130 -38.24 -8.63 -19.37
C GLN A 130 -39.72 -8.98 -19.61
N ARG A 131 -40.51 -9.16 -18.55
CA ARG A 131 -41.97 -9.34 -18.64
C ARG A 131 -42.68 -8.06 -19.08
N GLU A 132 -42.26 -6.90 -18.58
CA GLU A 132 -42.81 -5.60 -19.02
C GLU A 132 -42.49 -5.32 -20.50
N PHE A 133 -41.27 -5.59 -20.96
CA PHE A 133 -40.91 -5.45 -22.38
C PHE A 133 -41.50 -6.54 -23.29
N GLY A 134 -41.77 -7.74 -22.76
CA GLY A 134 -42.43 -8.83 -23.48
C GLY A 134 -43.95 -8.66 -23.64
N ASN A 135 -44.59 -7.86 -22.79
CA ASN A 135 -46.04 -7.62 -22.80
C ASN A 135 -46.44 -6.31 -23.52
N GLY A 136 -45.48 -5.58 -24.11
CA GLY A 136 -45.69 -4.34 -24.88
C GLY A 136 -45.75 -4.53 -26.41
N GLY A 137 -45.80 -5.78 -26.90
CA GLY A 137 -45.85 -6.10 -28.32
C GLY A 137 -47.26 -6.43 -28.81
N GLY A 138 -48.14 -5.44 -28.95
CA GLY A 138 -49.44 -5.67 -29.58
C GLY A 138 -50.34 -4.45 -29.63
N GLY A 139 -50.40 -3.77 -30.78
CA GLY A 139 -51.43 -2.76 -31.03
C GLY A 139 -51.06 -1.65 -32.01
N TRP A 140 -50.47 -1.97 -33.17
CA TRP A 140 -50.57 -1.08 -34.33
C TRP A 140 -52.04 -1.04 -34.74
N ASN A 141 -52.73 0.07 -34.52
CA ASN A 141 -54.03 0.31 -35.15
C ASN A 141 -53.98 1.65 -35.90
N GLY A 142 -53.47 1.57 -37.13
CA GLY A 142 -53.56 2.64 -38.11
C GLY A 142 -55.02 2.84 -38.51
N SER A 143 -55.68 3.82 -37.90
CA SER A 143 -57.03 4.24 -38.28
C SER A 143 -56.93 5.17 -39.50
N GLN A 144 -57.08 4.60 -40.69
CA GLN A 144 -57.54 5.35 -41.86
C GLN A 144 -58.94 5.90 -41.57
N ARG A 145 -59.14 7.22 -41.72
CA ARG A 145 -60.45 7.78 -42.07
C ARG A 145 -60.28 8.87 -43.13
N GLN A 146 -61.16 8.74 -44.10
CA GLN A 146 -61.34 9.50 -45.33
C GLN A 146 -61.69 10.96 -45.07
#